data_AF-A0A430JSV9-F1
#
_entry.id   AF-A0A430JSV9-F1
#
_cell.length_a   1.000
_cell.length_b   1.000
_cell.length_c   1.000
_cell.angle_alpha   90.00
_cell.angle_beta   90.00
_cell.angle_gamma   90.00
#
_symmetry.space_group_name_H-M   'P 1'
#
loop_
_entity.id
_entity.type
_entity.pdbx_description
1 polymer ?
#
loop_
_entity_poly.entity_id
_entity_poly.type
_entity_poly.pdbx_seq_one_letter_code
_entity_poly.pdbx_strand_id
1 'polypeptide(L)'
;MSAQPSSPGDIPPLEVEFCGEIYRVDPGSTFTIGRVGDLAIDDNPFLHRNFLVIEYHNNMWWVRNVGSRIAVTVAENAGMLQSWIGPGTQLPLVVSDMSLVFTAGPTTYEIDVTVPDNVYEISDRNRTSVGETTVGQIVLSPAQKLVILALAEQWLKRVGTGSVDIPRSEEAAERIGWTRSRFNRKLDYVCDKLDQLGVKGLRGGQGAHATYRRARLVEYAVAAQLVSIDDLPMLDEELKANQRARELARIQRAERAAEKKRNAALRK
;
A
#
# COMPACT_ATOMS: atom_id res chain seq x y z
N MET A 1 -0.23 6.42 -47.46
CA MET A 1 -0.08 5.03 -46.98
C MET A 1 -1.04 4.87 -45.82
N SER A 2 -2.19 4.26 -46.08
CA SER A 2 -3.19 3.97 -45.05
C SER A 2 -2.66 2.83 -44.18
N ALA A 3 -2.49 3.07 -42.88
CA ALA A 3 -2.20 2.00 -41.95
C ALA A 3 -3.41 1.05 -41.94
N GLN A 4 -3.22 -0.18 -42.40
CA GLN A 4 -4.21 -1.23 -42.19
C GLN A 4 -4.33 -1.45 -40.66
N PRO A 5 -5.55 -1.62 -40.12
CA PRO A 5 -5.68 -2.06 -38.74
C PRO A 5 -5.05 -3.45 -38.63
N SER A 6 -4.12 -3.61 -37.69
CA SER A 6 -3.51 -4.89 -37.34
C SER A 6 -4.59 -5.93 -37.09
N SER A 7 -4.39 -7.14 -37.61
CA SER A 7 -5.29 -8.26 -37.35
C SER A 7 -5.32 -8.54 -35.85
N PRO A 8 -6.47 -8.94 -35.26
CA PRO A 8 -6.59 -9.18 -33.80
C PRO A 8 -5.69 -10.31 -33.26
N GLY A 9 -4.94 -11.02 -34.11
CA GLY A 9 -3.97 -12.06 -33.73
C GLY A 9 -2.51 -11.59 -33.59
N ASP A 10 -2.19 -10.32 -33.85
CA ASP A 10 -0.81 -9.80 -33.80
C ASP A 10 -0.49 -8.98 -32.54
N ILE A 11 -1.46 -8.77 -31.66
CA ILE A 11 -1.24 -8.07 -30.39
C ILE A 11 -0.78 -9.12 -29.36
N PRO A 12 0.37 -8.94 -28.70
CA PRO A 12 0.83 -9.93 -27.72
C PRO A 12 -0.17 -10.01 -26.56
N PRO A 13 -0.21 -11.15 -25.84
CA PRO A 13 -1.06 -11.28 -24.67
C PRO A 13 -0.55 -10.39 -23.53
N LEU A 14 -1.48 -9.86 -22.74
CA LEU A 14 -1.16 -9.21 -21.48
C LEU A 14 -0.84 -10.26 -20.42
N GLU A 15 0.23 -10.06 -19.66
CA GLU A 15 0.62 -10.97 -18.60
C GLU A 15 0.13 -10.44 -17.25
N VAL A 16 -0.45 -11.33 -16.44
CA VAL A 16 -0.92 -11.06 -15.08
C VAL A 16 -0.15 -12.00 -14.14
N GLU A 17 0.57 -11.45 -13.18
CA GLU A 17 1.30 -12.23 -12.16
C GLU A 17 0.65 -12.11 -10.79
N PHE A 18 0.37 -13.25 -10.16
CA PHE A 18 -0.10 -13.32 -8.78
C PHE A 18 0.54 -14.50 -8.04
N CYS A 19 1.20 -14.26 -6.91
CA CYS A 19 1.86 -15.29 -6.09
C CYS A 19 2.88 -16.14 -6.88
N GLY A 20 3.54 -15.57 -7.88
CA GLY A 20 4.50 -16.25 -8.77
C GLY A 20 3.87 -17.09 -9.88
N GLU A 21 2.54 -17.12 -9.98
CA GLU A 21 1.83 -17.69 -11.13
C GLU A 21 1.59 -16.62 -12.19
N ILE A 22 1.89 -16.95 -13.45
CA ILE A 22 1.74 -16.05 -14.60
C ILE A 22 0.57 -16.53 -15.46
N TYR A 23 -0.37 -15.63 -15.72
CA TYR A 23 -1.55 -15.81 -16.54
C TYR A 23 -1.43 -14.95 -17.79
N ARG A 24 -1.74 -15.52 -18.96
CA ARG A 24 -1.74 -14.78 -20.23
C ARG A 24 -3.16 -14.49 -20.66
N VAL A 25 -3.42 -13.24 -20.99
CA VAL A 25 -4.71 -12.75 -21.45
C VAL A 25 -4.60 -12.37 -22.91
N ASP A 26 -5.22 -13.18 -23.77
CA ASP A 26 -5.22 -12.93 -25.21
C ASP A 26 -6.18 -11.78 -25.58
N PRO A 27 -5.85 -10.95 -26.58
CA PRO A 27 -6.78 -9.97 -27.11
C PRO A 27 -8.11 -10.61 -27.53
N GLY A 28 -9.24 -10.01 -27.14
CA GLY A 28 -10.58 -10.55 -27.40
C GLY A 28 -11.06 -11.58 -26.38
N SER A 29 -10.21 -12.00 -25.43
CA SER A 29 -10.63 -12.70 -24.22
C SER A 29 -10.98 -11.71 -23.10
N THR A 30 -11.77 -12.19 -22.14
CA THR A 30 -12.09 -11.48 -20.92
C THR A 30 -11.45 -12.23 -19.77
N PHE A 31 -10.58 -11.57 -19.00
CA PHE A 31 -9.94 -12.17 -17.84
C PHE A 31 -10.56 -11.63 -16.55
N THR A 32 -11.08 -12.54 -15.73
CA THR A 32 -11.82 -12.21 -14.52
C THR A 32 -11.01 -12.54 -13.28
N ILE A 33 -10.95 -11.58 -12.37
CA ILE A 33 -10.19 -11.66 -11.12
C ILE A 33 -11.14 -11.48 -9.94
N GLY A 34 -11.04 -12.33 -8.93
CA GLY A 34 -11.81 -12.21 -7.70
C GLY A 34 -11.70 -13.45 -6.83
N ARG A 35 -12.72 -13.71 -6.02
CA ARG A 35 -12.84 -14.97 -5.26
C ARG A 35 -13.18 -16.17 -6.16
N VAL A 36 -13.71 -15.91 -7.36
CA VAL A 36 -13.90 -16.88 -8.45
C VAL A 36 -13.49 -16.21 -9.76
N GLY A 37 -13.31 -16.99 -10.82
CA GLY A 37 -12.95 -16.49 -12.15
C GLY A 37 -11.72 -17.18 -12.69
N ASP A 38 -11.08 -16.53 -13.66
CA ASP A 38 -9.85 -17.02 -14.30
C ASP A 38 -8.66 -16.94 -13.32
N LEU A 39 -8.57 -15.84 -12.56
CA LEU A 39 -7.71 -15.73 -11.37
C LEU A 39 -8.57 -15.74 -10.10
N ALA A 40 -8.66 -16.91 -9.48
CA ALA A 40 -9.27 -17.09 -8.17
C ALA A 40 -8.21 -16.85 -7.07
N ILE A 41 -8.31 -15.71 -6.39
CA ILE A 41 -7.29 -15.23 -5.45
C ILE A 41 -7.31 -16.01 -4.12
N ASP A 42 -8.45 -15.95 -3.42
CA ASP A 42 -8.63 -16.48 -2.06
C ASP A 42 -10.13 -16.57 -1.73
N ASP A 43 -10.51 -17.41 -0.76
CA ASP A 43 -11.89 -17.54 -0.25
C ASP A 43 -12.26 -16.46 0.79
N ASN A 44 -11.54 -15.34 0.81
CA ASN A 44 -11.78 -14.23 1.71
C ASN A 44 -13.20 -13.66 1.51
N PRO A 45 -14.08 -13.65 2.53
CA PRO A 45 -15.48 -13.24 2.40
C PRO A 45 -15.65 -11.74 2.13
N PHE A 46 -14.62 -10.94 2.38
CA PHE A 46 -14.61 -9.52 2.05
C PHE A 46 -14.28 -9.27 0.57
N LEU A 47 -13.72 -10.26 -0.14
CA LEU A 47 -13.41 -10.18 -1.56
C LEU A 47 -14.66 -10.49 -2.39
N HIS A 48 -14.89 -9.69 -3.44
CA HIS A 48 -16.00 -9.95 -4.35
C HIS A 48 -15.73 -11.21 -5.18
N ARG A 49 -16.79 -11.97 -5.47
CA ARG A 49 -16.74 -13.12 -6.39
C ARG A 49 -16.14 -12.73 -7.73
N ASN A 50 -16.71 -11.70 -8.35
CA ASN A 50 -16.14 -11.03 -9.52
C ASN A 50 -15.73 -9.63 -9.07
N PHE A 51 -14.45 -9.29 -9.19
CA PHE A 51 -13.94 -8.03 -8.68
C PHE A 51 -13.36 -7.16 -9.78
N LEU A 52 -12.38 -7.68 -10.52
CA LEU A 52 -11.78 -7.00 -11.66
C LEU A 52 -12.00 -7.79 -12.94
N VAL A 53 -12.12 -7.07 -14.03
CA VAL A 53 -12.17 -7.60 -15.38
C VAL A 53 -11.10 -6.90 -16.19
N ILE A 54 -10.23 -7.67 -16.84
CA ILE A 54 -9.26 -7.17 -17.80
C ILE A 54 -9.73 -7.59 -19.20
N GLU A 55 -9.83 -6.62 -20.10
CA GLU A 55 -10.32 -6.82 -21.46
C GLU A 55 -9.60 -5.91 -22.46
N TYR A 56 -9.34 -6.41 -23.66
CA TYR A 56 -8.81 -5.60 -24.75
C TYR A 56 -9.95 -5.07 -25.62
N HIS A 57 -10.08 -3.75 -25.71
CA HIS A 57 -11.02 -3.10 -26.63
C HIS A 57 -10.58 -1.67 -26.94
N ASN A 58 -11.06 -1.12 -28.06
CA ASN A 58 -10.67 0.22 -28.55
C ASN A 58 -9.14 0.40 -28.62
N ASN A 59 -8.45 -0.64 -29.08
CA ASN A 59 -7.00 -0.72 -29.24
C ASN A 59 -6.17 -0.53 -27.95
N MET A 60 -6.75 -0.78 -26.78
CA MET A 60 -6.02 -0.72 -25.51
C MET A 60 -6.54 -1.74 -24.51
N TRP A 61 -5.69 -2.07 -23.54
CA TRP A 61 -6.07 -2.90 -22.40
C TRP A 61 -6.80 -2.05 -21.37
N TRP A 62 -7.91 -2.57 -20.86
CA TRP A 62 -8.70 -1.93 -19.82
C TRP A 62 -8.79 -2.83 -18.62
N VAL A 63 -8.67 -2.22 -17.44
CA VAL A 63 -9.06 -2.84 -16.17
C VAL A 63 -10.34 -2.17 -15.68
N ARG A 64 -11.37 -2.98 -15.43
CA ARG A 64 -12.68 -2.55 -14.93
C ARG A 64 -12.92 -3.14 -13.56
N ASN A 65 -13.31 -2.30 -12.61
CA ASN A 65 -13.79 -2.75 -11.31
C ASN A 65 -15.29 -3.04 -11.40
N VAL A 66 -15.65 -4.31 -11.46
CA VAL A 66 -17.04 -4.78 -11.45
C VAL A 66 -17.57 -5.04 -10.04
N GLY A 67 -16.71 -4.89 -9.03
CA GLY A 67 -17.07 -4.97 -7.63
C GLY A 67 -17.93 -3.80 -7.16
N SER A 68 -18.53 -3.96 -5.97
CA SER A 68 -19.51 -2.99 -5.44
C SER A 68 -18.95 -2.06 -4.35
N ARG A 69 -17.81 -2.41 -3.75
CA ARG A 69 -17.33 -1.75 -2.51
C ARG A 69 -15.82 -1.49 -2.44
N ILE A 70 -15.01 -2.32 -3.07
CA ILE A 70 -13.55 -2.22 -2.99
C ILE A 70 -13.10 -1.34 -4.14
N ALA A 71 -12.24 -0.37 -3.88
CA ALA A 71 -11.53 0.37 -4.92
C ALA A 71 -10.17 -0.29 -5.17
N VAL A 72 -9.64 -0.12 -6.37
CA VAL A 72 -8.29 -0.58 -6.74
C VAL A 72 -7.41 0.62 -6.97
N THR A 73 -6.21 0.58 -6.44
CA THR A 73 -5.14 1.49 -6.85
C THR A 73 -4.35 0.84 -7.97
N VAL A 74 -4.20 1.57 -9.07
CA VAL A 74 -3.31 1.21 -10.18
C VAL A 74 -2.09 2.10 -10.08
N ALA A 75 -0.91 1.50 -9.95
CA ALA A 75 0.36 2.22 -9.88
C ALA A 75 1.32 1.67 -10.92
N GLU A 76 2.14 2.53 -11.48
CA GLU A 76 3.34 2.11 -12.22
C GLU A 76 4.45 1.75 -11.23
N ASN A 77 5.27 0.76 -11.58
CA ASN A 77 6.39 0.31 -10.74
C ASN A 77 7.44 1.42 -10.46
N ALA A 78 7.65 2.37 -11.39
CA ALA A 78 8.54 3.53 -11.20
C ALA A 78 7.88 4.69 -10.41
N GLY A 79 6.59 4.60 -10.10
CA GLY A 79 5.85 5.54 -9.26
C GLY A 79 5.50 6.88 -9.91
N MET A 80 5.67 7.07 -11.23
CA MET A 80 5.28 8.32 -11.89
C MET A 80 3.78 8.40 -12.14
N LEU A 81 3.12 7.26 -12.34
CA LEU A 81 1.68 7.17 -12.55
C LEU A 81 0.98 6.43 -11.41
N GLN A 82 -0.02 7.08 -10.83
CA GLN A 82 -0.95 6.46 -9.88
C GLN A 82 -2.39 6.90 -10.19
N SER A 83 -3.31 5.95 -10.19
CA SER A 83 -4.74 6.19 -10.36
C SER A 83 -5.58 5.24 -9.50
N TRP A 84 -6.88 5.51 -9.43
CA TRP A 84 -7.84 4.71 -8.67
C TRP A 84 -9.04 4.31 -9.51
N ILE A 85 -9.44 3.06 -9.36
CA ILE A 85 -10.62 2.49 -9.98
C ILE A 85 -11.62 2.20 -8.88
N GLY A 86 -12.62 3.08 -8.76
CA GLY A 86 -13.77 2.86 -7.88
C GLY A 86 -14.73 1.81 -8.44
N PRO A 87 -15.68 1.34 -7.62
CA PRO A 87 -16.76 0.44 -8.08
C PRO A 87 -17.44 0.93 -9.37
N GLY A 88 -17.57 0.05 -10.36
CA GLY A 88 -18.23 0.33 -11.63
C GLY A 88 -17.43 1.17 -12.64
N THR A 89 -16.22 1.60 -12.28
CA THR A 89 -15.34 2.40 -13.16
C THR A 89 -14.30 1.53 -13.86
N GLN A 90 -13.64 2.09 -14.87
CA GLN A 90 -12.56 1.45 -15.62
C GLN A 90 -11.42 2.43 -15.88
N LEU A 91 -10.22 1.91 -16.07
CA LEU A 91 -9.02 2.66 -16.41
C LEU A 91 -8.27 1.95 -17.55
N PRO A 92 -7.75 2.70 -18.53
CA PRO A 92 -6.86 2.13 -19.53
C PRO A 92 -5.48 1.84 -18.92
N LEU A 93 -4.92 0.68 -19.24
CA LEU A 93 -3.56 0.29 -18.89
C LEU A 93 -2.62 0.77 -20.01
N VAL A 94 -1.89 1.86 -19.76
CA VAL A 94 -1.14 2.63 -20.78
C VAL A 94 0.39 2.57 -20.61
N VAL A 95 0.87 1.98 -19.51
CA VAL A 95 2.28 1.76 -19.16
C VAL A 95 2.53 0.26 -19.15
N SER A 96 3.74 -0.17 -19.51
CA SER A 96 4.10 -1.58 -19.62
C SER A 96 3.95 -2.30 -18.29
N ASP A 97 4.58 -1.82 -17.22
CA ASP A 97 4.57 -2.48 -15.92
C ASP A 97 3.72 -1.71 -14.90
N MET A 98 2.62 -2.31 -14.48
CA MET A 98 1.71 -1.77 -13.48
C MET A 98 1.42 -2.78 -12.38
N SER A 99 1.13 -2.29 -11.18
CA SER A 99 0.57 -3.08 -10.08
C SER A 99 -0.85 -2.64 -9.76
N LEU A 100 -1.73 -3.63 -9.56
CA LEU A 100 -3.09 -3.47 -9.08
C LEU A 100 -3.09 -3.82 -7.59
N VAL A 101 -3.20 -2.80 -6.74
CA VAL A 101 -3.19 -2.95 -5.28
C VAL A 101 -4.57 -2.65 -4.73
N PHE A 102 -5.11 -3.55 -3.92
CA PHE A 102 -6.41 -3.36 -3.28
C PHE A 102 -6.51 -4.13 -1.96
N THR A 103 -7.44 -3.70 -1.11
CA THR A 103 -7.71 -4.38 0.15
C THR A 103 -9.10 -5.00 0.20
N ALA A 104 -9.17 -6.29 0.56
CA ALA A 104 -10.40 -6.93 1.03
C ALA A 104 -10.31 -7.30 2.53
N GLY A 105 -11.04 -6.57 3.37
CA GLY A 105 -11.07 -6.83 4.81
C GLY A 105 -9.75 -6.44 5.49
N PRO A 106 -9.06 -7.35 6.21
CA PRO A 106 -7.76 -7.11 6.81
C PRO A 106 -6.57 -7.36 5.87
N THR A 107 -6.83 -7.89 4.67
CA THR A 107 -5.82 -8.41 3.76
C THR A 107 -5.71 -7.51 2.55
N THR A 108 -4.49 -7.08 2.22
CA THR A 108 -4.20 -6.37 0.98
C THR A 108 -3.64 -7.36 -0.04
N TYR A 109 -3.92 -7.14 -1.31
CA TYR A 109 -3.50 -7.96 -2.45
C TYR A 109 -2.80 -7.07 -3.47
N GLU A 110 -1.75 -7.61 -4.06
CA GLU A 110 -1.04 -7.01 -5.19
C GLU A 110 -1.05 -8.00 -6.33
N ILE A 111 -1.34 -7.50 -7.52
CA ILE A 111 -1.29 -8.24 -8.78
C ILE A 111 -0.48 -7.39 -9.74
N ASP A 112 0.57 -7.97 -10.30
CA ASP A 112 1.37 -7.28 -11.30
C ASP A 112 0.80 -7.56 -12.69
N VAL A 113 0.84 -6.55 -13.53
CA VAL A 113 0.31 -6.57 -14.88
C VAL A 113 1.34 -6.01 -15.83
N THR A 114 1.75 -6.84 -16.79
CA THR A 114 2.66 -6.45 -17.87
C THR A 114 1.87 -6.33 -19.17
N VAL A 115 1.70 -5.09 -19.60
CA VAL A 115 1.03 -4.70 -20.84
C VAL A 115 2.04 -4.74 -21.99
N PRO A 116 1.77 -5.50 -23.07
CA PRO A 116 2.68 -5.62 -24.19
C PRO A 116 2.66 -4.38 -25.09
N ASP A 117 3.84 -4.00 -25.60
CA ASP A 117 4.07 -2.96 -26.63
C ASP A 117 3.13 -1.75 -26.49
N ASN A 118 3.22 -1.05 -25.37
CA ASN A 118 2.52 0.23 -25.20
C ASN A 118 3.26 1.34 -25.97
N VAL A 119 2.50 2.13 -26.74
CA VAL A 119 3.02 3.29 -27.53
C VAL A 119 3.48 4.47 -26.63
N TYR A 120 3.58 4.27 -25.32
CA TYR A 120 4.01 5.29 -24.38
C TYR A 120 5.49 5.03 -24.02
N GLU A 121 6.40 5.53 -24.84
CA GLU A 121 7.76 5.82 -24.37
C GLU A 121 7.64 6.86 -23.26
N ILE A 122 7.85 6.44 -22.01
CA ILE A 122 8.14 7.37 -20.93
C ILE A 122 9.44 8.05 -21.36
N SER A 123 9.32 9.26 -21.90
CA SER A 123 10.49 10.06 -22.19
C SER A 123 11.20 10.28 -20.86
N ASP A 124 12.35 9.64 -20.68
CA ASP A 124 13.33 9.93 -19.65
C ASP A 124 13.71 11.41 -19.78
N ARG A 125 12.89 12.30 -19.22
CA ARG A 125 13.29 13.68 -18.98
C ARG A 125 14.22 13.63 -17.79
N ASN A 126 15.47 13.38 -18.15
CA ASN A 126 16.66 13.55 -17.35
C ASN A 126 16.44 14.67 -16.33
N ARG A 127 16.66 14.30 -15.07
CA ARG A 127 16.49 15.13 -13.88
C ARG A 127 17.30 16.41 -14.03
N THR A 128 16.63 17.50 -14.37
CA THR A 128 17.08 18.84 -13.96
C THR A 128 16.26 19.25 -12.75
N SER A 129 16.81 18.98 -11.58
CA SER A 129 16.40 19.60 -10.32
C SER A 129 16.69 21.10 -10.39
N VAL A 130 15.80 21.89 -10.98
CA VAL A 130 15.60 23.33 -10.67
C VAL A 130 14.21 23.72 -11.19
N GLY A 131 13.31 24.13 -10.30
CA GLY A 131 12.02 24.71 -10.68
C GLY A 131 10.98 24.59 -9.57
N GLU A 132 10.93 25.61 -8.73
CA GLU A 132 10.01 25.73 -7.59
C GLU A 132 8.53 25.66 -8.01
N THR A 133 7.76 24.97 -7.17
CA THR A 133 6.28 24.97 -7.07
C THR A 133 5.52 24.20 -8.15
N THR A 134 5.39 22.89 -7.95
CA THR A 134 4.29 22.10 -8.52
C THR A 134 3.86 21.06 -7.48
N VAL A 135 2.56 20.83 -7.40
CA VAL A 135 1.83 20.10 -6.35
C VAL A 135 2.50 18.78 -5.91
N GLY A 136 2.75 18.63 -4.60
CA GLY A 136 2.36 17.39 -3.92
C GLY A 136 3.40 16.34 -3.53
N GLN A 137 4.67 16.65 -3.24
CA GLN A 137 5.46 15.69 -2.46
C GLN A 137 4.90 15.59 -1.03
N ILE A 138 4.30 14.46 -0.69
CA ILE A 138 3.78 14.19 0.65
C ILE A 138 4.95 14.00 1.60
N VAL A 139 5.38 15.08 2.25
CA VAL A 139 6.46 15.01 3.24
C VAL A 139 5.92 14.42 4.56
N LEU A 140 6.31 13.19 4.88
CA LEU A 140 5.98 12.54 6.15
C LEU A 140 7.06 12.85 7.20
N SER A 141 6.66 13.17 8.42
CA SER A 141 7.61 13.20 9.55
C SER A 141 8.11 11.78 9.86
N PRO A 142 9.31 11.60 10.47
CA PRO A 142 9.83 10.26 10.80
C PRO A 142 8.84 9.42 11.62
N ALA A 143 8.15 10.04 12.58
CA ALA A 143 7.13 9.39 13.40
C ALA A 143 5.88 8.96 12.60
N GLN A 144 5.51 9.71 11.56
CA GLN A 144 4.40 9.32 10.66
C GLN A 144 4.83 8.16 9.77
N LYS A 145 6.06 8.22 9.24
CA LYS A 145 6.65 7.15 8.42
C LYS A 145 6.74 5.84 9.19
N LEU A 146 7.19 5.87 10.45
CA LEU A 146 7.24 4.70 11.34
C LEU A 146 5.89 4.01 11.54
N VAL A 147 4.78 4.77 11.63
CA VAL A 147 3.44 4.19 11.77
C VAL A 147 3.03 3.43 10.51
N ILE A 148 3.30 4.00 9.34
CA ILE A 148 3.01 3.35 8.05
C ILE A 148 3.91 2.12 7.90
N LEU A 149 5.22 2.25 8.14
CA LEU A 149 6.18 1.15 8.07
C LEU A 149 5.80 -0.02 8.99
N ALA A 150 5.38 0.26 10.22
CA ALA A 150 4.99 -0.80 11.16
C ALA A 150 3.74 -1.57 10.70
N LEU A 151 2.85 -0.93 9.92
CA LEU A 151 1.69 -1.60 9.30
C LEU A 151 2.05 -2.29 7.98
N ALA A 152 2.99 -1.74 7.22
CA ALA A 152 3.41 -2.23 5.91
C ALA A 152 4.61 -3.20 5.97
N GLU A 153 5.17 -3.50 7.14
CA GLU A 153 6.43 -4.25 7.25
C GLU A 153 6.36 -5.61 6.53
N GLN A 154 5.28 -6.37 6.72
CA GLN A 154 5.11 -7.67 6.07
C GLN A 154 4.94 -7.54 4.56
N TRP A 155 4.29 -6.44 4.12
CA TRP A 155 4.12 -6.11 2.72
C TRP A 155 5.46 -5.83 2.04
N LEU A 156 6.32 -5.06 2.71
CA LEU A 156 7.61 -4.63 2.16
C LEU A 156 8.69 -5.73 2.21
N LYS A 157 8.54 -6.74 3.08
CA LYS A 157 9.48 -7.86 3.19
C LYS A 157 9.21 -9.01 2.24
N ARG A 158 8.02 -9.06 1.63
CA ARG A 158 7.68 -10.19 0.76
C ARG A 158 8.54 -10.16 -0.51
N VAL A 159 8.72 -11.33 -1.08
CA VAL A 159 9.30 -11.51 -2.41
C VAL A 159 8.17 -11.96 -3.34
N GLY A 160 7.95 -11.23 -4.42
CA GLY A 160 6.85 -11.46 -5.35
C GLY A 160 5.52 -10.82 -4.94
N THR A 161 4.49 -11.07 -5.74
CA THR A 161 3.13 -10.61 -5.52
C THR A 161 2.36 -11.54 -4.57
N GLY A 162 1.23 -11.08 -4.03
CA GLY A 162 0.38 -11.92 -3.18
C GLY A 162 -0.35 -11.19 -2.07
N SER A 163 -1.12 -11.97 -1.30
CA SER A 163 -1.89 -11.48 -0.16
C SER A 163 -0.99 -11.26 1.07
N VAL A 164 -1.18 -10.14 1.77
CA VAL A 164 -0.53 -9.91 3.07
C VAL A 164 -1.53 -9.38 4.07
N ASP A 165 -1.54 -9.99 5.25
CA ASP A 165 -2.36 -9.56 6.38
C ASP A 165 -1.76 -8.32 7.05
N ILE A 166 -2.61 -7.32 7.25
CA ILE A 166 -2.20 -6.08 7.89
C ILE A 166 -2.31 -6.24 9.41
N PRO A 167 -1.23 -5.99 10.16
CA PRO A 167 -1.19 -6.22 11.59
C PRO A 167 -2.20 -5.34 12.35
N ARG A 168 -2.55 -5.76 13.56
CA ARG A 168 -3.37 -4.98 14.50
C ARG A 168 -2.59 -3.74 14.95
N SER A 169 -3.28 -2.65 15.31
CA SER A 169 -2.59 -1.43 15.81
C SER A 169 -1.79 -1.69 17.10
N GLU A 170 -2.15 -2.74 17.84
CA GLU A 170 -1.41 -3.20 19.02
C GLU A 170 -0.09 -3.85 18.63
N GLU A 171 -0.12 -4.84 17.74
CA GLU A 171 1.07 -5.50 17.17
C GLU A 171 2.03 -4.48 16.53
N ALA A 172 1.50 -3.55 15.73
CA ALA A 172 2.29 -2.50 15.10
C ALA A 172 2.89 -1.50 16.11
N ALA A 173 2.20 -1.23 17.23
CA ALA A 173 2.73 -0.37 18.29
C ALA A 173 3.86 -1.07 19.06
N GLU A 174 3.69 -2.36 19.35
CA GLU A 174 4.70 -3.19 20.02
C GLU A 174 5.97 -3.29 19.16
N ARG A 175 5.82 -3.43 17.84
CA ARG A 175 6.93 -3.53 16.88
C ARG A 175 7.95 -2.40 16.99
N ILE A 176 7.51 -1.19 17.35
CA ILE A 176 8.37 0.00 17.51
C ILE A 176 8.51 0.44 18.98
N GLY A 177 8.00 -0.33 19.94
CA GLY A 177 8.08 -0.01 21.36
C GLY A 177 7.24 1.18 21.79
N TRP A 178 6.17 1.50 21.07
CA TRP A 178 5.22 2.57 21.43
C TRP A 178 4.07 2.05 22.28
N THR A 179 3.36 2.97 22.95
CA THR A 179 2.06 2.65 23.53
C THR A 179 0.99 2.66 22.45
N ARG A 180 -0.03 1.82 22.59
CA ARG A 180 -1.17 1.78 21.66
C ARG A 180 -1.83 3.15 21.46
N SER A 181 -1.94 3.96 22.51
CA SER A 181 -2.51 5.32 22.43
C SER A 181 -1.63 6.27 21.60
N ARG A 182 -0.30 6.26 21.80
CA ARG A 182 0.63 7.06 20.99
C ARG A 182 0.56 6.67 19.51
N PHE A 183 0.51 5.37 19.23
CA PHE A 183 0.40 4.83 17.89
C PHE A 183 -0.89 5.26 17.22
N ASN A 184 -2.05 4.99 17.83
CA ASN A 184 -3.35 5.35 17.27
C ASN A 184 -3.48 6.85 17.00
N ARG A 185 -3.03 7.70 17.93
CA ARG A 185 -3.05 9.15 17.71
C ARG A 185 -2.24 9.56 16.48
N LYS A 186 -1.07 8.95 16.29
CA LYS A 186 -0.21 9.25 15.14
C LYS A 186 -0.78 8.68 13.84
N LEU A 187 -1.39 7.50 13.89
CA LEU A 187 -2.13 6.90 12.78
C LEU A 187 -3.27 7.81 12.33
N ASP A 188 -4.10 8.31 13.25
CA ASP A 188 -5.19 9.22 12.91
C ASP A 188 -4.66 10.50 12.24
N TYR A 189 -3.56 11.08 12.73
CA TYR A 189 -2.91 12.23 12.09
C TYR A 189 -2.41 11.94 10.67
N VAL A 190 -1.92 10.72 10.39
CA VAL A 190 -1.52 10.33 9.04
C VAL A 190 -2.75 10.23 8.15
N CYS A 191 -3.81 9.54 8.59
CA CYS A 191 -5.04 9.40 7.82
C CYS A 191 -5.68 10.74 7.51
N ASP A 192 -5.78 11.65 8.49
CA ASP A 192 -6.31 13.00 8.28
C ASP A 192 -5.45 13.81 7.30
N LYS A 193 -4.12 13.71 7.40
CA LYS A 193 -3.22 14.42 6.49
C LYS A 193 -3.40 13.97 5.04
N LEU A 194 -3.50 12.66 4.82
CA LEU A 194 -3.69 12.11 3.48
C LEU A 194 -5.10 12.36 2.94
N ASP A 195 -6.12 12.36 3.80
CA ASP A 195 -7.49 12.75 3.42
C ASP A 195 -7.55 14.21 2.93
N GLN A 196 -6.86 15.13 3.62
CA GLN A 196 -6.74 16.53 3.19
C GLN A 196 -6.04 16.68 1.83
N LEU A 197 -5.18 15.72 1.47
CA LEU A 197 -4.52 15.65 0.17
C LEU A 197 -5.36 14.93 -0.90
N GLY A 198 -6.61 14.58 -0.58
CA GLY A 198 -7.58 14.01 -1.52
C GLY A 198 -7.58 12.48 -1.57
N VAL A 199 -6.85 11.79 -0.69
CA VAL A 199 -6.82 10.33 -0.65
C VAL A 199 -8.14 9.78 -0.12
N LYS A 200 -8.95 9.24 -1.02
CA LYS A 200 -10.28 8.69 -0.69
C LYS A 200 -10.17 7.44 0.19
N GLY A 201 -11.10 7.31 1.13
CA GLY A 201 -11.27 6.12 1.97
C GLY A 201 -10.47 6.12 3.28
N LEU A 202 -9.74 7.19 3.58
CA LEU A 202 -8.99 7.33 4.84
C LEU A 202 -9.82 7.97 5.97
N ARG A 203 -10.91 8.65 5.64
CA ARG A 203 -11.94 9.03 6.61
C ARG A 203 -13.11 8.06 6.58
N GLY A 204 -13.54 7.69 7.79
CA GLY A 204 -14.72 6.87 7.95
C GLY A 204 -15.98 7.72 7.86
N GLY A 205 -16.80 7.47 6.84
CA GLY A 205 -18.24 7.70 6.98
C GLY A 205 -18.82 6.75 8.03
N GLN A 206 -20.05 7.00 8.48
CA GLN A 206 -20.76 6.18 9.47
C GLN A 206 -20.74 4.70 9.05
N GLY A 207 -19.88 3.89 9.67
CA GLY A 207 -19.72 2.45 9.37
C GLY A 207 -18.32 1.99 8.90
N ALA A 208 -17.35 2.87 8.64
CA ALA A 208 -16.01 2.43 8.23
C ALA A 208 -15.18 1.93 9.44
N HIS A 209 -14.99 0.62 9.52
CA HIS A 209 -14.21 -0.04 10.57
C HIS A 209 -12.73 0.37 10.56
N ALA A 210 -12.10 0.47 11.73
CA ALA A 210 -10.68 0.82 11.89
C ALA A 210 -9.72 -0.12 11.13
N THR A 211 -10.15 -1.35 10.82
CA THR A 211 -9.41 -2.29 9.95
C THR A 211 -9.34 -1.78 8.52
N TYR A 212 -10.48 -1.36 7.94
CA TYR A 212 -10.54 -0.85 6.57
C TYR A 212 -9.67 0.39 6.39
N ARG A 213 -9.70 1.32 7.36
CA ARG A 213 -8.86 2.55 7.30
C ARG A 213 -7.37 2.24 7.25
N ARG A 214 -6.90 1.30 8.09
CA ARG A 214 -5.48 0.90 8.14
C ARG A 214 -5.05 0.25 6.85
N ALA A 215 -5.93 -0.57 6.30
CA ALA A 215 -5.62 -1.26 5.09
C ALA A 215 -5.57 -0.34 3.88
N ARG A 216 -6.54 0.57 3.76
CA ARG A 216 -6.52 1.62 2.76
C ARG A 216 -5.29 2.53 2.89
N LEU A 217 -4.83 2.80 4.11
CA LEU A 217 -3.59 3.54 4.35
C LEU A 217 -2.36 2.80 3.81
N VAL A 218 -2.23 1.49 4.11
CA VAL A 218 -1.10 0.68 3.64
C VAL A 218 -1.12 0.57 2.11
N GLU A 219 -2.27 0.22 1.52
CA GLU A 219 -2.48 0.14 0.08
C GLU A 219 -2.03 1.42 -0.63
N TYR A 220 -2.52 2.58 -0.17
CA TYR A 220 -2.12 3.85 -0.77
C TYR A 220 -0.63 4.14 -0.55
N ALA A 221 -0.10 3.92 0.65
CA ALA A 221 1.27 4.29 0.98
C ALA A 221 2.31 3.47 0.22
N VAL A 222 2.04 2.19 -0.05
CA VAL A 222 2.91 1.35 -0.89
C VAL A 222 2.77 1.75 -2.35
N ALA A 223 1.55 1.87 -2.87
CA ALA A 223 1.33 2.23 -4.27
C ALA A 223 1.86 3.64 -4.62
N ALA A 224 1.84 4.57 -3.66
CA ALA A 224 2.41 5.90 -3.80
C ALA A 224 3.90 5.98 -3.40
N GLN A 225 4.54 4.85 -3.09
CA GLN A 225 5.95 4.76 -2.67
C GLN A 225 6.31 5.73 -1.52
N LEU A 226 5.38 5.96 -0.57
CA LEU A 226 5.62 6.77 0.62
C LEU A 226 6.55 6.07 1.62
N VAL A 227 6.64 4.74 1.51
CA VAL A 227 7.50 3.85 2.27
C VAL A 227 8.07 2.80 1.32
N SER A 228 9.35 2.46 1.50
CA SER A 228 10.01 1.38 0.75
C SER A 228 10.71 0.39 1.67
N ILE A 229 11.25 -0.68 1.09
CA ILE A 229 12.05 -1.67 1.83
C ILE A 229 13.28 -1.06 2.52
N ASP A 230 13.87 -0.03 1.92
CA ASP A 230 15.05 0.67 2.44
C ASP A 230 14.78 1.40 3.76
N ASP A 231 13.51 1.65 4.07
CA ASP A 231 13.08 2.34 5.28
C ASP A 231 12.86 1.37 6.46
N LEU A 232 12.81 0.05 6.22
CA LEU A 232 12.58 -0.95 7.27
C LEU A 232 13.58 -0.88 8.45
N PRO A 233 14.88 -0.55 8.26
CA PRO A 233 15.81 -0.38 9.37
C PRO A 233 15.36 0.65 10.42
N MET A 234 14.55 1.65 10.03
CA MET A 234 14.01 2.66 10.96
C MET A 234 13.16 2.03 12.09
N LEU A 235 12.48 0.92 11.82
CA LEU A 235 11.67 0.22 12.83
C LEU A 235 12.54 -0.34 13.97
N ASP A 236 13.71 -0.90 13.60
CA ASP A 236 14.64 -1.49 14.57
C ASP A 236 15.39 -0.43 15.37
N GLU A 237 15.73 0.69 14.73
CA GLU A 237 16.33 1.85 15.39
C GLU A 237 15.39 2.43 16.46
N GLU A 238 14.11 2.65 16.10
CA GLU A 238 13.11 3.18 17.04
C GLU A 238 12.85 2.22 18.20
N LEU A 239 12.75 0.91 17.93
CA LEU A 239 12.58 -0.10 18.97
C LEU A 239 13.76 -0.09 19.95
N LYS A 240 15.00 -0.09 19.43
CA LYS A 240 16.22 -0.03 20.26
C LYS A 240 16.28 1.26 21.08
N ALA A 241 15.92 2.40 20.49
CA ALA A 241 15.88 3.69 21.18
C ALA A 241 14.87 3.66 22.34
N ASN A 242 13.66 3.14 22.10
CA ASN A 242 12.63 3.04 23.12
C ASN A 242 12.99 2.05 24.24
N GLN A 243 13.66 0.93 23.92
CA GLN A 243 14.16 -0.01 24.92
C GLN A 243 15.22 0.64 25.83
N ARG A 244 16.20 1.36 25.25
CA ARG A 244 17.21 2.10 26.02
C ARG A 244 16.57 3.14 26.94
N ALA A 245 15.62 3.91 26.43
CA ALA A 245 14.91 4.92 27.22
C ALA A 245 14.14 4.30 28.41
N ARG A 246 13.48 3.15 28.20
CA ARG A 246 12.79 2.42 29.28
C ARG A 246 13.74 1.91 30.35
N GLU A 247 14.90 1.36 29.95
CA GLU A 247 15.87 0.86 30.92
C GLU A 247 16.50 1.98 31.74
N LEU A 248 16.87 3.10 31.10
CA LEU A 248 17.35 4.29 31.81
C LEU A 248 16.32 4.81 32.81
N ALA A 249 15.04 4.88 32.43
CA ALA A 249 13.98 5.27 33.34
C ALA A 249 13.79 4.28 34.51
N ARG A 250 14.02 2.99 34.28
CA ARG A 250 13.95 1.95 35.33
C ARG A 250 15.08 2.12 36.34
N ILE A 251 16.31 2.31 35.86
CA ILE A 251 17.50 2.54 36.69
C ILE A 251 17.30 3.80 37.55
N GLN A 252 16.92 4.93 36.94
CA GLN A 252 16.69 6.18 37.65
C GLN A 252 15.59 6.07 38.73
N ARG A 253 14.53 5.28 38.48
CA ARG A 253 13.49 5.02 39.49
C ARG A 253 14.01 4.18 40.65
N ALA A 254 14.84 3.17 40.37
CA ALA A 254 15.45 2.34 41.39
C ALA A 254 16.42 3.14 42.28
N GLU A 255 17.26 3.99 41.69
CA GLU A 255 18.18 4.87 42.40
C GLU A 255 17.44 5.85 43.31
N ARG A 256 16.41 6.54 42.80
CA ARG A 256 15.56 7.46 43.60
C ARG A 256 14.87 6.73 44.76
N ALA A 257 14.42 5.49 44.55
CA ALA A 257 13.83 4.68 45.60
C ALA A 257 14.85 4.26 46.67
N ALA A 258 16.07 3.90 46.28
CA ALA A 258 17.15 3.54 47.18
C ALA A 258 17.60 4.75 48.02
N GLU A 259 17.75 5.91 47.40
CA GLU A 259 18.10 7.15 48.08
C GLU A 259 17.03 7.57 49.09
N LYS A 260 15.75 7.48 48.71
CA LYS A 260 14.63 7.76 49.63
C LYS A 260 14.64 6.81 50.84
N LYS A 261 14.95 5.53 50.64
CA LYS A 261 15.10 4.56 51.75
C LYS A 261 16.29 4.90 52.66
N ARG A 262 17.45 5.24 52.09
CA ARG A 262 18.64 5.65 52.84
C ARG A 262 18.38 6.90 53.69
N ASN A 263 17.76 7.93 53.11
CA ASN A 263 17.45 9.17 53.82
C ASN A 263 16.39 8.97 54.92
N ALA A 264 15.47 8.02 54.75
CA ALA A 264 14.53 7.64 55.79
C ALA A 264 15.20 6.89 56.95
N ALA A 265 16.22 6.07 56.67
CA ALA A 265 17.00 5.37 57.68
C ALA A 265 17.88 6.31 58.51
N LEU A 266 18.45 7.36 57.91
CA LEU A 266 19.27 8.37 58.60
C LEU A 266 18.46 9.34 59.48
N ARG A 267 17.13 9.34 59.37
CA ARG A 267 16.22 10.19 60.17
C ARG A 267 15.60 9.47 61.36
N LYS A 268 15.88 8.17 61.52
CA LYS A 268 15.47 7.35 62.68
C LYS A 268 16.67 7.13 63.59
#